data_AF-F0Y0B5-F1
#
_entry.id   AF-F0Y0B5-F1
#
_cell.length_a   1.000
_cell.length_b   1.000
_cell.length_c   1.000
_cell.angle_alpha   90.00
_cell.angle_beta   90.00
_cell.angle_gamma   90.00
#
_symmetry.space_group_name_H-M   'P 1'
#
loop_
_entity.id
_entity.type
_entity.pdbx_description
1 polymer ?
#
loop_
_entity_poly.entity_id
_entity_poly.type
_entity_poly.pdbx_seq_one_letter_code
_entity_poly.pdbx_strand_id
1 'polypeptide(L)'
;QFGTKRYWDDMYDGRGDFSGEEYSWYYGWDVVGPVWERFVPDRASRVLLPGAGNDPTLRSLHAAGWRDLRAVDYSAAAVERLRELLWDLDVDADVGDLRGLAFEARSFDAALEKGALDAV
;
A
#
# COMPACT_ATOMS: atom_id res chain seq x y z
N GLN A 1 2.21 -19.72 5.06
CA GLN A 1 1.36 -19.68 3.85
C GLN A 1 1.55 -18.36 3.11
N PHE A 2 1.53 -17.23 3.81
CA PHE A 2 1.62 -15.88 3.24
C PHE A 2 2.99 -15.47 2.66
N GLY A 3 4.08 -16.22 2.92
CA GLY A 3 5.44 -15.87 2.47
C GLY A 3 5.76 -16.07 0.98
N THR A 4 4.78 -16.30 0.11
CA THR A 4 5.05 -16.56 -1.31
C THR A 4 4.27 -15.63 -2.22
N LYS A 5 4.94 -15.04 -3.21
CA LYS A 5 4.31 -14.22 -4.25
C LYS A 5 3.14 -14.94 -4.93
N ARG A 6 3.30 -16.23 -5.23
CA ARG A 6 2.26 -17.05 -5.86
C ARG A 6 0.97 -17.07 -5.04
N TYR A 7 1.06 -17.17 -3.72
CA TYR A 7 -0.12 -17.12 -2.86
C TYR A 7 -0.88 -15.81 -3.05
N TRP A 8 -0.19 -14.66 -3.07
CA TRP A 8 -0.82 -13.35 -3.25
C TRP A 8 -1.35 -13.14 -4.66
N ASP A 9 -0.63 -13.58 -5.70
CA ASP A 9 -1.15 -13.56 -7.07
C ASP A 9 -2.46 -14.37 -7.18
N ASP A 10 -2.47 -15.59 -6.65
CA ASP A 10 -3.68 -16.43 -6.62
C ASP A 10 -4.81 -15.75 -5.83
N MET A 11 -4.49 -15.13 -4.71
CA MET A 11 -5.43 -14.36 -3.89
C MET A 11 -6.11 -13.23 -4.65
N TYR A 12 -5.33 -12.35 -5.27
CA TYR A 12 -5.84 -11.19 -5.99
C TYR A 12 -6.53 -11.56 -7.31
N ASP A 13 -6.19 -12.70 -7.90
CA ASP A 13 -6.92 -13.29 -9.03
C ASP A 13 -8.23 -14.01 -8.62
N GLY A 14 -8.61 -13.96 -7.33
CA GLY A 14 -9.83 -14.58 -6.81
C GLY A 14 -9.75 -16.10 -6.65
N ARG A 15 -8.54 -16.67 -6.61
CA ARG A 15 -8.26 -18.10 -6.37
C ARG A 15 -7.78 -18.40 -4.94
N GLY A 16 -7.73 -17.40 -4.07
CA GLY A 16 -7.24 -17.55 -2.69
C GLY A 16 -8.34 -17.58 -1.62
N ASP A 17 -7.90 -17.46 -0.37
CA ASP A 17 -8.74 -17.64 0.83
C ASP A 17 -9.61 -16.40 1.15
N PHE A 18 -9.32 -15.25 0.56
CA PHE A 18 -10.01 -13.98 0.78
C PHE A 18 -10.46 -13.35 -0.53
N SER A 19 -11.38 -12.39 -0.44
CA SER A 19 -11.80 -11.59 -1.59
C SER A 19 -10.68 -10.65 -2.05
N GLY A 20 -10.57 -10.42 -3.36
CA GLY A 20 -9.73 -9.36 -3.93
C GLY A 20 -10.34 -7.96 -3.78
N GLU A 21 -11.53 -7.83 -3.20
CA GLU A 21 -12.12 -6.54 -2.84
C GLU A 21 -11.32 -5.79 -1.77
N GLU A 22 -11.52 -4.48 -1.70
CA GLU A 22 -10.86 -3.58 -0.75
C GLU A 22 -10.74 -4.21 0.65
N TYR A 23 -9.51 -4.29 1.17
CA TYR A 23 -9.25 -4.94 2.44
C TYR A 23 -8.08 -4.29 3.17
N SER A 24 -8.20 -4.13 4.49
CA SER A 24 -7.13 -3.61 5.32
C SER A 24 -6.73 -4.63 6.38
N TRP A 25 -5.47 -5.08 6.34
CA TRP A 25 -4.89 -5.94 7.36
C TRP A 25 -4.76 -5.20 8.70
N TYR A 26 -5.10 -5.84 9.82
CA TYR A 26 -5.04 -5.26 11.17
C TYR A 26 -6.01 -4.07 11.40
N TYR A 27 -5.50 -2.84 11.32
CA TYR A 27 -6.23 -1.63 11.68
C TYR A 27 -6.43 -0.72 10.48
N GLY A 28 -7.62 -0.13 10.39
CA GLY A 28 -7.95 0.89 9.40
C GLY A 28 -7.46 2.28 9.78
N TRP A 29 -7.75 3.24 8.89
CA TRP A 29 -7.34 4.63 9.05
C TRP A 29 -7.91 5.32 10.29
N ASP A 30 -9.07 4.88 10.78
CA ASP A 30 -9.69 5.39 12.00
C ASP A 30 -8.77 5.22 13.24
N VAL A 31 -7.97 4.15 13.25
CA VAL A 31 -6.99 3.88 14.31
C VAL A 31 -5.60 4.39 13.94
N VAL A 32 -5.16 4.18 12.69
CA VAL A 32 -3.79 4.52 12.26
C VAL A 32 -3.61 6.02 12.02
N GLY A 33 -4.64 6.69 11.50
CA GLY A 33 -4.60 8.09 11.07
C GLY A 33 -4.14 9.07 12.16
N PRO A 34 -4.70 9.04 13.39
CA PRO A 34 -4.26 9.92 14.47
C PRO A 34 -2.77 9.76 14.84
N VAL A 35 -2.25 8.53 14.74
CA VAL A 35 -0.83 8.24 14.98
C VAL A 35 0.02 8.76 13.83
N TRP A 36 -0.40 8.48 12.59
CA TRP A 36 0.28 8.94 11.39
C TRP A 36 0.38 10.48 11.34
N GLU A 37 -0.73 11.18 11.55
CA GLU A 37 -0.80 12.65 11.57
C GLU A 37 0.14 13.28 12.60
N ARG A 38 0.35 12.60 13.73
CA ARG A 38 1.27 13.05 14.78
C ARG A 38 2.73 12.97 14.36
N PHE A 39 3.12 11.94 13.60
CA PHE A 39 4.52 11.70 13.24
C PHE A 39 4.90 12.19 11.83
N VAL A 40 3.93 12.36 10.94
CA VAL A 40 4.13 12.86 9.57
C VAL A 40 3.24 14.11 9.36
N PRO A 41 3.36 15.17 10.18
CA PRO A 41 2.40 16.28 10.14
C PRO A 41 2.46 17.08 8.84
N ASP A 42 3.59 17.06 8.11
CA ASP A 42 3.73 17.78 6.86
C ASP A 42 3.00 17.06 5.71
N ARG A 43 1.98 17.71 5.15
CA ARG A 43 1.17 17.20 4.02
C ARG A 43 1.92 17.23 2.68
N ALA A 44 3.06 17.92 2.62
CA ALA A 44 3.96 17.88 1.47
C ALA A 44 4.94 16.69 1.52
N SER A 45 4.93 15.88 2.59
CA SER A 45 5.79 14.69 2.69
C SER A 45 5.53 13.72 1.55
N ARG A 46 6.61 13.17 0.98
CA ARG A 46 6.58 12.07 0.01
C ARG A 46 6.43 10.76 0.74
N VAL A 47 5.31 10.07 0.52
CA VAL A 47 4.92 8.89 1.29
C VAL A 47 4.99 7.63 0.44
N LEU A 48 5.70 6.63 0.95
CA LEU A 48 5.73 5.28 0.37
C LEU A 48 4.80 4.32 1.14
N LEU A 49 4.00 3.54 0.45
CA LEU A 49 3.26 2.40 0.99
C LEU A 49 3.81 1.10 0.39
N PRO A 50 4.78 0.46 1.06
CA PRO A 50 5.35 -0.80 0.61
C PRO A 50 4.45 -1.98 0.99
N GLY A 51 4.21 -2.89 0.04
CA GLY A 51 3.30 -4.02 0.20
C GLY A 51 1.85 -3.57 0.36
N ALA A 52 1.42 -2.63 -0.48
CA ALA A 52 0.14 -1.94 -0.33
C ALA A 52 -1.09 -2.85 -0.54
N GLY A 53 -0.94 -3.99 -1.23
CA GLY A 53 -2.06 -4.87 -1.55
C GLY A 53 -3.21 -4.10 -2.20
N ASN A 54 -4.40 -4.20 -1.62
CA ASN A 54 -5.62 -3.49 -1.99
C ASN A 54 -6.16 -2.62 -0.84
N ASP A 55 -5.25 -2.01 -0.08
CA ASP A 55 -5.59 -1.31 1.16
C ASP A 55 -6.20 0.10 0.91
N PRO A 56 -7.34 0.44 1.55
CA PRO A 56 -7.96 1.76 1.42
C PRO A 56 -7.14 2.92 2.02
N THR A 57 -6.08 2.64 2.79
CA THR A 57 -5.27 3.64 3.49
C THR A 57 -4.73 4.72 2.56
N LEU A 58 -4.42 4.38 1.30
CA LEU A 58 -4.02 5.36 0.27
C LEU A 58 -5.09 6.41 0.01
N ARG A 59 -6.36 6.01 -0.13
CA ARG A 59 -7.49 6.94 -0.28
C ARG A 59 -7.64 7.81 0.96
N SER A 60 -7.45 7.23 2.15
CA SER A 60 -7.54 7.98 3.41
C SER A 60 -6.40 9.00 3.56
N LEU A 61 -5.16 8.64 3.22
CA LEU A 61 -4.03 9.57 3.15
C LEU A 61 -4.30 10.70 2.17
N HIS A 62 -4.78 10.37 0.97
CA HIS A 62 -5.13 11.36 -0.04
C HIS A 62 -6.22 12.33 0.44
N ALA A 63 -7.27 11.80 1.08
CA ALA A 63 -8.35 12.59 1.67
C ALA A 63 -7.87 13.49 2.83
N ALA A 64 -6.88 13.03 3.60
CA ALA A 64 -6.30 13.77 4.72
C ALA A 64 -5.19 14.78 4.31
N GLY A 65 -4.86 14.84 3.02
CA GLY A 65 -4.14 15.95 2.39
C GLY A 65 -2.75 15.63 1.83
N TRP A 66 -2.23 14.41 2.03
CA TRP A 66 -0.98 14.00 1.38
C TRP A 66 -1.23 13.69 -0.10
N ARG A 67 -0.41 14.24 -0.99
CA ARG A 67 -0.62 14.11 -2.45
C ARG A 67 0.51 13.39 -3.16
N ASP A 68 1.73 13.41 -2.60
CA ASP A 68 2.85 12.64 -3.14
C ASP A 68 2.85 11.24 -2.51
N LEU A 69 2.02 10.36 -3.09
CA LEU A 69 1.77 9.01 -2.61
C LEU A 69 2.27 8.00 -3.65
N ARG A 70 3.16 7.11 -3.21
CA ARG A 70 3.66 5.97 -3.99
C ARG A 70 3.32 4.67 -3.29
N ALA A 71 2.69 3.74 -4.00
CA ALA A 71 2.43 2.39 -3.54
C ALA A 71 3.30 1.38 -4.30
N VAL A 72 3.76 0.34 -3.62
CA VAL A 72 4.45 -0.78 -4.27
C VAL A 72 3.90 -2.09 -3.74
N ASP A 73 3.71 -3.07 -4.63
CA ASP A 73 3.45 -4.45 -4.25
C ASP A 73 4.16 -5.40 -5.21
N TYR A 74 4.61 -6.55 -4.76
CA TYR A 74 5.26 -7.52 -5.65
C TYR A 74 4.26 -8.29 -6.52
N SER A 75 2.97 -8.26 -6.19
CA SER A 75 1.90 -8.93 -6.93
C SER A 75 1.34 -7.96 -7.97
N ALA A 76 1.42 -8.36 -9.24
CA ALA A 76 0.88 -7.55 -10.33
C ALA A 76 -0.64 -7.42 -10.22
N ALA A 77 -1.33 -8.50 -9.85
CA ALA A 77 -2.76 -8.51 -9.61
C ALA A 77 -3.16 -7.58 -8.45
N ALA A 78 -2.37 -7.52 -7.37
CA ALA A 78 -2.58 -6.55 -6.29
C ALA A 78 -2.51 -5.11 -6.79
N VAL A 79 -1.45 -4.77 -7.54
CA VAL A 79 -1.24 -3.42 -8.08
C VAL A 79 -2.35 -3.03 -9.06
N GLU A 80 -2.76 -3.94 -9.94
CA GLU A 80 -3.90 -3.72 -10.84
C GLU A 80 -5.17 -3.44 -10.04
N ARG A 81 -5.45 -4.27 -9.02
CA ARG A 81 -6.62 -4.09 -8.17
C ARG A 81 -6.58 -2.75 -7.41
N LEU A 82 -5.41 -2.36 -6.90
CA LEU A 82 -5.23 -1.09 -6.21
C LEU A 82 -5.50 0.10 -7.15
N ARG A 83 -5.00 0.05 -8.39
CA ARG A 83 -5.26 1.09 -9.40
C ARG A 83 -6.75 1.20 -9.74
N GLU A 84 -7.48 0.08 -9.79
CA GLU A 84 -8.94 0.11 -9.96
C GLU A 84 -9.65 0.79 -8.78
N LEU A 85 -9.22 0.52 -7.54
CA LEU A 85 -9.80 1.12 -6.33
C LEU A 85 -9.50 2.62 -6.20
N LEU A 86 -8.40 3.08 -6.81
CA LEU A 86 -7.92 4.46 -6.75
C LEU A 86 -8.03 5.19 -8.09
N TRP A 87 -8.87 4.71 -9.03
CA TRP A 87 -8.97 5.22 -10.41
C TRP A 87 -9.24 6.74 -10.52
N ASP A 88 -9.86 7.33 -9.50
CA ASP A 88 -10.22 8.74 -9.38
C ASP A 88 -9.15 9.60 -8.69
N LEU A 89 -8.05 9.00 -8.24
CA LEU A 89 -6.98 9.66 -7.49
C LEU A 89 -5.66 9.67 -8.26
N ASP A 90 -4.87 10.71 -8.04
CA ASP A 90 -3.51 10.81 -8.58
C ASP A 90 -2.54 10.12 -7.60
N VAL A 91 -2.41 8.80 -7.77
CA VAL A 91 -1.55 7.94 -6.94
C VAL A 91 -0.75 7.01 -7.85
N ASP A 92 0.57 7.02 -7.69
CA ASP A 92 1.43 6.06 -8.37
C ASP A 92 1.41 4.73 -7.64
N ALA A 93 1.15 3.63 -8.34
CA ALA A 93 1.25 2.27 -7.82
C ALA A 93 2.07 1.41 -8.77
N ASP A 94 3.13 0.73 -8.29
CA ASP A 94 4.05 -0.04 -9.11
C ASP A 94 4.26 -1.47 -8.63
N VAL A 95 4.56 -2.35 -9.58
CA VAL A 95 4.99 -3.72 -9.26
C VAL A 95 6.45 -3.71 -8.86
N GLY A 96 6.79 -4.20 -7.66
CA GLY A 96 8.16 -4.21 -7.16
C GLY A 96 8.40 -5.09 -5.94
N ASP A 97 9.60 -5.66 -5.84
CA ASP A 97 10.04 -6.43 -4.65
C ASP A 97 10.64 -5.47 -3.61
N LEU A 98 10.08 -5.47 -2.40
CA LEU A 98 10.49 -4.58 -1.32
C LEU A 98 11.96 -4.78 -0.91
N ARG A 99 12.56 -5.94 -1.19
CA ARG A 99 13.97 -6.24 -0.90
C ARG A 99 14.94 -5.55 -1.86
N GLY A 100 14.43 -5.00 -2.96
CA GLY A 100 15.22 -4.42 -4.04
C GLY A 100 14.49 -3.29 -4.76
N LEU A 101 13.91 -2.35 -4.01
CA LEU A 101 13.22 -1.21 -4.59
C LEU A 101 14.18 -0.33 -5.41
N ALA A 102 13.78 -0.02 -6.64
CA ALA A 102 14.56 0.80 -7.57
C ALA A 102 14.32 2.32 -7.36
N PHE A 103 14.31 2.76 -6.10
CA PHE A 103 14.19 4.17 -5.74
C PHE A 103 15.54 4.76 -5.33
N GLU A 104 15.71 6.05 -5.55
CA GLU A 104 16.89 6.75 -5.05
C GLU A 104 16.90 6.77 -3.51
N ALA A 105 18.09 6.68 -2.91
CA ALA A 105 18.21 6.77 -1.47
C ALA A 105 17.67 8.13 -0.96
N ARG A 106 16.84 8.09 0.09
CA ARG A 106 16.19 9.28 0.68
C ARG A 106 15.21 10.00 -0.27
N SER A 107 14.57 9.25 -1.18
CA SER A 107 13.53 9.77 -2.06
C SER A 107 12.15 9.92 -1.40
N PHE A 108 11.95 9.37 -0.20
CA PHE A 108 10.71 9.47 0.57
C PHE A 108 10.98 10.04 1.95
N ASP A 109 9.99 10.72 2.50
CA ASP A 109 10.06 11.36 3.82
C ASP A 109 9.39 10.49 4.90
N ALA A 110 8.43 9.65 4.50
CA ALA A 110 7.79 8.68 5.38
C ALA A 110 7.39 7.40 4.63
N ALA A 111 7.21 6.30 5.38
CA ALA A 111 6.66 5.06 4.87
C ALA A 111 5.57 4.51 5.80
N LEU A 112 4.44 4.06 5.24
CA LEU A 112 3.37 3.37 5.96
C LEU A 112 3.32 1.93 5.48
N GLU A 113 3.88 1.03 6.29
CA GLU A 113 3.87 -0.42 6.04
C GLU A 113 2.88 -1.09 7.00
N LYS A 114 2.09 -2.03 6.48
CA LYS A 114 1.09 -2.74 7.28
C LYS A 114 0.85 -4.18 6.80
N GLY A 115 1.63 -5.12 7.34
CA GLY A 115 1.48 -6.57 7.16
C GLY A 115 2.35 -7.21 6.09
N ALA A 116 3.06 -6.40 5.31
CA ALA A 116 4.01 -6.88 4.32
C ALA A 116 5.20 -7.60 4.97
N LEU A 117 5.68 -7.10 6.12
CA LEU A 117 6.79 -7.73 6.85
C LEU A 117 6.38 -9.01 7.60
N ASP A 118 5.09 -9.21 7.85
CA ASP A 118 4.54 -10.45 8.41
C ASP A 118 4.40 -11.55 7.35
N ALA A 119 4.38 -11.18 6.07
CA ALA A 119 4.20 -12.07 4.92
C ALA A 119 5.54 -12.56 4.32
N VAL A 120 6.39 -13.15 5.16
CA VAL A 120 7.74 -13.67 4.81
C VAL A 120 7.87 -15.18 4.78
#